data_AF-A0A847DD36-F1
#
_entry.id   AF-A0A847DD36-F1
#
_cell.length_a   1.000
_cell.length_b   1.000
_cell.length_c   1.000
_cell.angle_alpha   90.00
_cell.angle_beta   90.00
_cell.angle_gamma   90.00
#
_symmetry.space_group_name_H-M   'P 1'
#
loop_
_entity.id
_entity.type
_entity.pdbx_description
1 polymer ?
#
loop_
_entity_poly.entity_id
_entity_poly.type
_entity_poly.pdbx_seq_one_letter_code
_entity_poly.pdbx_strand_id
1 'polypeptide(L)'
;MSYINQALKKAQKEKDAGRIGYIRSIGGGGSGIEGVSGRQYIYAALAAIILIAGGIFYIIRLNSGDTTEQAATGAAIEHAKDMQRQHRDITVLEKVDSNEKNVTPSGIDRKGMTDTGEALYKKAVLLLKEKRVKEALAIYMEILDKDPGHIASLNDIGALYLHEGKYYDAINYLEKAVRIKPKFVTPCYNLACAYALNNEPEKGMAYLKKAISLNKEVKAWAKNDPDLKNLRGQNDFLVLIE
;
A
#
# COMPACT_ATOMS: atom_id res chain seq x y z
N MET A 1 -12.07 -15.27 -7.30
CA MET A 1 -11.84 -13.96 -7.94
C MET A 1 -12.91 -12.97 -7.46
N SER A 2 -12.58 -12.10 -6.49
CA SER A 2 -13.51 -11.03 -6.11
C SER A 2 -13.54 -9.98 -7.22
N TYR A 3 -14.73 -9.62 -7.70
CA TYR A 3 -14.97 -8.59 -8.74
C TYR A 3 -14.25 -7.26 -8.46
N ILE A 4 -13.89 -7.00 -7.19
CA ILE A 4 -13.15 -5.84 -6.71
C ILE A 4 -11.77 -5.72 -7.38
N ASN A 5 -11.05 -6.84 -7.56
CA ASN A 5 -9.70 -6.84 -8.12
C ASN A 5 -9.69 -6.45 -9.62
N GLN A 6 -10.77 -6.72 -10.37
CA GLN A 6 -10.87 -6.34 -11.78
C GLN A 6 -11.30 -4.88 -11.97
N ALA A 7 -12.25 -4.39 -11.17
CA ALA A 7 -12.74 -3.01 -11.28
C ALA A 7 -11.65 -1.99 -10.89
N LEU A 8 -10.85 -2.30 -9.86
CA LEU A 8 -9.79 -1.40 -9.37
C LEU A 8 -8.54 -1.40 -10.26
N LYS A 9 -8.14 -2.55 -10.83
CA LYS A 9 -7.03 -2.62 -11.82
C LYS A 9 -7.27 -1.74 -13.04
N LYS A 10 -8.53 -1.58 -13.48
CA LYS A 10 -8.88 -0.69 -14.59
C LYS A 10 -8.75 0.80 -14.20
N ALA A 11 -9.17 1.17 -12.99
CA ALA A 11 -9.07 2.54 -12.50
C ALA A 11 -7.61 3.03 -12.35
N GLN A 12 -6.71 2.15 -11.92
CA GLN A 12 -5.28 2.47 -11.82
C GLN A 12 -4.63 2.65 -13.21
N LYS A 13 -4.99 1.81 -14.19
CA LYS A 13 -4.49 1.93 -15.57
C LYS A 13 -4.89 3.26 -16.23
N GLU A 14 -6.07 3.80 -15.90
CA GLU A 14 -6.55 5.11 -16.38
C GLU A 14 -5.75 6.28 -15.76
N LYS A 15 -5.37 6.18 -14.48
CA LYS A 15 -4.50 7.16 -13.79
C LYS A 15 -3.09 7.19 -14.38
N ASP A 16 -2.54 6.02 -14.73
CA ASP A 16 -1.19 5.91 -15.30
C ASP A 16 -1.16 6.37 -16.77
N ALA A 17 -2.26 6.20 -17.53
CA ALA A 17 -2.40 6.73 -18.88
C ALA A 17 -2.41 8.26 -18.95
N GLY A 18 -3.01 8.93 -17.95
CA GLY A 18 -3.01 10.39 -17.83
C GLY A 18 -1.62 11.01 -17.59
N ARG A 19 -0.67 10.25 -17.03
CA ARG A 19 0.71 10.71 -16.79
C ARG A 19 1.58 10.73 -18.06
N ILE A 20 1.24 9.94 -19.09
CA ILE A 20 2.06 9.82 -20.31
C ILE A 20 1.84 11.01 -21.28
N GLY A 21 0.77 11.78 -21.11
CA GLY A 21 0.39 12.87 -22.03
C GLY A 21 1.25 14.15 -21.99
N TYR A 22 2.21 14.29 -21.07
CA TYR A 22 2.91 15.57 -20.84
C TYR A 22 4.35 15.65 -21.33
N ILE A 23 4.93 14.61 -21.94
CA ILE A 23 6.35 14.59 -22.36
C ILE A 23 6.52 14.48 -23.89
N ARG A 24 5.81 15.30 -24.68
CA ARG A 24 6.13 15.45 -26.12
C ARG A 24 5.61 16.76 -26.72
N SER A 25 6.30 17.88 -26.53
CA SER A 25 6.17 19.04 -27.46
C SER A 25 7.15 20.20 -27.21
N ILE A 26 8.47 20.01 -27.23
CA ILE A 26 9.36 21.17 -27.52
C ILE A 26 10.49 20.73 -28.46
N GLY A 27 10.27 20.97 -29.75
CA GLY A 27 11.28 20.82 -30.79
C GLY A 27 10.80 21.50 -32.07
N GLY A 28 11.39 22.67 -32.39
CA GLY A 28 11.30 23.27 -33.72
C GLY A 28 11.39 24.81 -33.77
N GLY A 29 12.48 25.33 -34.35
CA GLY A 29 12.37 26.39 -35.38
C GLY A 29 13.11 27.73 -35.19
N GLY A 30 14.17 27.93 -36.00
CA GLY A 30 14.62 29.23 -36.57
C GLY A 30 15.71 30.01 -35.81
N SER A 31 16.68 30.71 -36.40
CA SER A 31 17.12 30.95 -37.78
C SER A 31 18.30 31.96 -37.75
N GLY A 32 19.27 31.85 -38.67
CA GLY A 32 20.05 32.98 -39.20
C GLY A 32 21.25 33.49 -38.38
N ILE A 33 22.38 33.69 -39.07
CA ILE A 33 23.72 34.06 -38.56
C ILE A 33 24.19 35.33 -39.27
N GLU A 34 24.86 36.24 -38.57
CA GLU A 34 25.96 37.15 -38.99
C GLU A 34 26.18 38.14 -37.82
N GLY A 35 27.36 38.46 -37.26
CA GLY A 35 28.77 38.17 -37.49
C GLY A 35 29.55 38.70 -36.26
N VAL A 36 30.74 38.15 -35.99
CA VAL A 36 31.61 38.33 -34.80
C VAL A 36 31.12 37.62 -33.51
N SER A 37 31.37 36.30 -33.50
CA SER A 37 31.38 35.36 -32.36
C SER A 37 30.28 35.49 -31.29
N GLY A 38 29.02 35.47 -31.71
CA GLY A 38 27.89 35.27 -30.78
C GLY A 38 28.06 34.06 -29.84
N ARG A 39 28.83 33.04 -30.23
CA ARG A 39 29.22 31.94 -29.34
C ARG A 39 30.00 32.39 -28.10
N GLN A 40 30.90 33.36 -28.20
CA GLN A 40 31.65 33.84 -27.03
C GLN A 40 30.74 34.54 -26.01
N TYR A 41 29.77 35.33 -26.50
CA TYR A 41 28.74 35.92 -25.64
C TYR A 41 27.79 34.87 -25.07
N ILE A 42 27.41 33.86 -25.84
CA ILE A 42 26.59 32.74 -25.35
C ILE A 42 27.35 31.96 -24.27
N TYR A 43 28.65 31.67 -24.46
CA TYR A 43 29.46 31.00 -23.44
C TYR A 43 29.68 31.87 -22.21
N ALA A 44 29.89 33.17 -22.37
CA ALA A 44 29.99 34.11 -21.25
C ALA A 44 28.67 34.21 -20.47
N ALA A 45 27.54 34.26 -21.17
CA ALA A 45 26.21 34.28 -20.55
C ALA A 45 25.89 32.95 -19.85
N LEU A 46 26.20 31.80 -20.46
CA LEU A 46 26.05 30.49 -19.84
C LEU A 46 26.96 30.33 -18.62
N ALA A 47 28.21 30.79 -18.70
CA ALA A 47 29.14 30.77 -17.57
C ALA A 47 28.65 31.67 -16.41
N ALA A 48 28.12 32.86 -16.72
CA ALA A 48 27.51 33.75 -15.73
C ALA A 48 26.27 33.10 -15.08
N ILE A 49 25.39 32.45 -15.86
CA ILE A 49 24.22 31.75 -15.34
C ILE A 49 24.64 30.58 -14.44
N ILE A 50 25.67 29.81 -14.81
CA ILE A 50 26.19 28.72 -13.98
C ILE A 50 26.80 29.26 -12.67
N LEU A 51 27.53 30.38 -12.72
CA LEU A 51 28.08 31.01 -11.52
C LEU A 51 26.99 31.58 -10.60
N ILE A 52 25.97 32.20 -11.18
CA ILE A 52 24.81 32.72 -10.43
C ILE A 52 24.00 31.56 -9.83
N ALA A 53 23.72 30.51 -10.61
CA ALA A 53 23.00 29.33 -10.14
C ALA A 53 23.81 28.57 -9.06
N GLY A 54 25.13 28.46 -9.24
CA GLY A 54 26.04 27.88 -8.25
C GLY A 54 26.11 28.72 -6.98
N GLY A 55 26.13 30.06 -7.10
CA GLY A 55 26.08 30.99 -5.96
C GLY A 55 24.75 30.93 -5.21
N ILE A 56 23.62 30.88 -5.92
CA ILE A 56 22.29 30.69 -5.33
C ILE A 56 22.21 29.32 -4.64
N PHE A 57 22.72 28.27 -5.27
CA PHE A 57 22.79 26.93 -4.67
C PHE A 57 23.68 26.91 -3.43
N TYR A 58 24.81 27.61 -3.45
CA TYR A 58 25.73 27.73 -2.32
C TYR A 58 25.09 28.54 -1.17
N ILE A 59 24.38 29.62 -1.46
CA ILE A 59 23.62 30.39 -0.47
C ILE A 59 22.48 29.55 0.11
N ILE A 60 21.73 28.82 -0.72
CA ILE A 60 20.72 27.86 -0.24
C ILE A 60 21.39 26.81 0.65
N ARG A 61 22.57 26.31 0.29
CA ARG A 61 23.28 25.30 1.08
C ARG A 61 23.81 25.84 2.41
N LEU A 62 24.25 27.09 2.45
CA LEU A 62 24.65 27.78 3.69
C LEU A 62 23.45 28.12 4.58
N ASN A 63 22.30 28.46 3.99
CA ASN A 63 21.09 28.84 4.73
C ASN A 63 20.23 27.62 5.14
N SER A 64 20.45 26.45 4.50
CA SER A 64 19.76 25.18 4.81
C SER A 64 20.55 24.29 5.77
N GLY A 65 21.40 24.90 6.62
CA GLY A 65 22.04 24.18 7.72
C GLY A 65 20.98 23.50 8.59
N ASP A 66 20.99 22.16 8.57
CA ASP A 66 20.50 21.27 9.62
C ASP A 66 18.99 21.01 9.78
N THR A 67 18.12 21.49 8.89
CA THR A 67 16.65 21.28 9.06
C THR A 67 16.08 20.06 8.32
N THR A 68 16.64 19.65 7.19
CA THR A 68 16.08 18.54 6.40
C THR A 68 16.40 17.16 6.97
N GLU A 69 17.57 17.01 7.59
CA GLU A 69 17.99 15.75 8.22
C GLU A 69 17.30 15.56 9.57
N GLN A 70 17.17 16.62 10.38
CA GLN A 70 16.49 16.57 11.68
C GLN A 70 14.96 16.45 11.56
N ALA A 71 14.32 17.02 10.53
CA ALA A 71 12.89 16.85 10.30
C ALA A 71 12.54 15.46 9.75
N ALA A 72 13.36 14.91 8.84
CA ALA A 72 13.16 13.56 8.31
C ALA A 72 13.45 12.48 9.37
N THR A 73 14.50 12.65 10.16
CA THR A 73 14.79 11.76 11.30
C THR A 73 13.77 11.95 12.42
N GLY A 74 13.32 13.17 12.70
CA GLY A 74 12.26 13.46 13.66
C GLY A 74 10.94 12.80 13.30
N ALA A 75 10.52 12.86 12.03
CA ALA A 75 9.32 12.18 11.54
C ALA A 75 9.47 10.64 11.57
N ALA A 76 10.64 10.11 11.23
CA ALA A 76 10.92 8.68 11.32
C ALA A 76 10.96 8.17 12.77
N ILE A 77 11.48 8.99 13.70
CA ILE A 77 11.54 8.70 15.14
C ILE A 77 10.16 8.83 15.78
N GLU A 78 9.35 9.81 15.41
CA GLU A 78 7.94 9.93 15.81
C GLU A 78 7.14 8.73 15.32
N HIS A 79 7.27 8.36 14.04
CA HIS A 79 6.62 7.17 13.48
C HIS A 79 7.08 5.88 14.19
N ALA A 80 8.37 5.74 14.50
CA ALA A 80 8.89 4.61 15.27
C ALA A 80 8.39 4.60 16.72
N LYS A 81 8.23 5.77 17.35
CA LYS A 81 7.66 5.91 18.71
C LYS A 81 6.17 5.60 18.75
N ASP A 82 5.39 6.05 17.77
CA ASP A 82 3.98 5.71 17.64
C ASP A 82 3.78 4.20 17.37
N MET A 83 4.65 3.61 16.56
CA MET A 83 4.70 2.17 16.33
C MET A 83 5.06 1.39 17.60
N GLN A 84 5.98 1.92 18.44
CA GLN A 84 6.35 1.33 19.73
C GLN A 84 5.25 1.52 20.79
N ARG A 85 4.48 2.62 20.74
CA ARG A 85 3.28 2.83 21.57
C ARG A 85 2.16 1.84 21.20
N GLN A 86 1.85 1.69 19.92
CA GLN A 86 0.88 0.67 19.48
C GLN A 86 1.33 -0.76 19.84
N HIS A 87 2.61 -1.09 19.65
CA HIS A 87 3.12 -2.40 20.08
C HIS A 87 3.04 -2.58 21.59
N ARG A 88 3.32 -1.54 22.39
CA ARG A 88 3.24 -1.63 23.85
C ARG A 88 1.79 -1.83 24.32
N ASP A 89 0.81 -1.19 23.69
CA ASP A 89 -0.61 -1.42 23.99
C ASP A 89 -1.05 -2.84 23.58
N ILE A 90 -0.54 -3.37 22.48
CA ILE A 90 -0.78 -4.76 22.05
C ILE A 90 -0.07 -5.77 22.98
N THR A 91 1.17 -5.52 23.39
CA THR A 91 1.91 -6.38 24.34
C THR A 91 1.27 -6.37 25.75
N VAL A 92 0.62 -5.26 26.12
CA VAL A 92 -0.19 -5.20 27.35
C VAL A 92 -1.46 -6.04 27.21
N LEU A 93 -2.10 -6.09 26.04
CA LEU A 93 -3.21 -7.00 25.76
C LEU A 93 -2.77 -8.47 25.70
N GLU A 94 -1.55 -8.76 25.22
CA GLU A 94 -0.98 -10.10 25.13
C GLU A 94 -0.66 -10.71 26.52
N LYS A 95 -0.43 -9.88 27.54
CA LYS A 95 -0.15 -10.33 28.93
C LYS A 95 -1.39 -10.55 29.79
N VAL A 96 -2.57 -10.19 29.33
CA VAL A 96 -3.82 -10.39 30.11
C VAL A 96 -4.45 -11.77 29.86
N ASP A 97 -4.04 -12.53 28.83
CA ASP A 97 -4.82 -13.70 28.39
C ASP A 97 -4.04 -15.02 28.30
N SER A 98 -3.26 -15.35 29.35
CA SER A 98 -2.66 -16.69 29.50
C SER A 98 -3.49 -17.63 30.37
N ASN A 99 -4.67 -17.20 30.86
CA ASN A 99 -5.44 -17.99 31.82
C ASN A 99 -6.98 -17.85 31.71
N GLU A 100 -7.55 -17.78 30.51
CA GLU A 100 -8.97 -18.06 30.30
C GLU A 100 -9.16 -19.29 29.39
N LYS A 101 -9.03 -20.47 30.00
CA LYS A 101 -9.83 -21.61 29.55
C LYS A 101 -11.30 -21.24 29.78
N ASN A 102 -12.08 -21.19 28.70
CA ASN A 102 -13.53 -20.97 28.65
C ASN A 102 -14.03 -19.52 28.85
N VAL A 103 -13.84 -18.67 27.83
CA VAL A 103 -14.83 -17.62 27.53
C VAL A 103 -15.18 -17.67 26.05
N THR A 104 -16.26 -18.36 25.73
CA THR A 104 -17.05 -18.00 24.56
C THR A 104 -17.58 -16.59 24.78
N PRO A 105 -17.50 -15.63 23.82
CA PRO A 105 -18.20 -14.37 23.96
C PRO A 105 -19.71 -14.60 23.71
N SER A 106 -20.38 -15.26 24.65
CA SER A 106 -21.83 -15.30 24.75
C SER A 106 -22.27 -14.05 25.50
N GLY A 107 -22.78 -13.05 24.77
CA GLY A 107 -23.29 -11.83 25.40
C GLY A 107 -23.55 -10.65 24.46
N ILE A 108 -23.00 -10.66 23.25
CA ILE A 108 -23.43 -9.70 22.21
C ILE A 108 -24.68 -10.28 21.58
N ASP A 109 -25.75 -9.49 21.51
CA ASP A 109 -27.00 -9.82 20.83
C ASP A 109 -26.74 -9.93 19.31
N ARG A 110 -26.15 -11.06 18.88
CA ARG A 110 -25.63 -11.27 17.52
C ARG A 110 -26.72 -11.19 16.46
N LYS A 111 -27.99 -11.32 16.85
CA LYS A 111 -29.10 -11.48 15.90
C LYS A 111 -29.54 -10.16 15.26
N GLY A 112 -29.39 -9.03 15.95
CA GLY A 112 -29.69 -7.69 15.40
C GLY A 112 -28.49 -7.02 14.71
N MET A 113 -27.27 -7.38 15.13
CA MET A 113 -26.02 -6.79 14.63
C MET A 113 -25.59 -7.38 13.28
N THR A 114 -25.88 -8.66 13.02
CA THR A 114 -25.52 -9.33 11.75
C THR A 114 -26.26 -8.76 10.55
N ASP A 115 -27.54 -8.42 10.69
CA ASP A 115 -28.35 -7.93 9.56
C ASP A 115 -27.93 -6.50 9.18
N THR A 116 -27.62 -5.67 10.18
CA THR A 116 -27.17 -4.29 9.96
C THR A 116 -25.73 -4.26 9.43
N GLY A 117 -24.83 -5.07 9.98
CA GLY A 117 -23.44 -5.18 9.51
C GLY A 117 -23.34 -5.70 8.07
N GLU A 118 -24.13 -6.72 7.72
CA GLU A 118 -24.19 -7.26 6.37
C GLU A 118 -24.79 -6.26 5.37
N ALA A 119 -25.81 -5.49 5.76
CA ALA A 119 -26.38 -4.43 4.93
C ALA A 119 -25.38 -3.29 4.69
N LEU A 120 -24.65 -2.85 5.72
CA LEU A 120 -23.58 -1.87 5.59
C LEU A 120 -22.45 -2.39 4.71
N TYR A 121 -22.06 -3.66 4.87
CA TYR A 121 -21.03 -4.28 4.05
C TYR A 121 -21.43 -4.30 2.56
N LYS A 122 -22.67 -4.72 2.27
CA LYS A 122 -23.21 -4.67 0.89
C LYS A 122 -23.18 -3.25 0.32
N LYS A 123 -23.55 -2.23 1.12
CA LYS A 123 -23.48 -0.83 0.71
C LYS A 123 -22.03 -0.40 0.39
N ALA A 124 -21.07 -0.75 1.24
CA ALA A 124 -19.65 -0.46 0.99
C ALA A 124 -19.14 -1.13 -0.29
N VAL A 125 -19.52 -2.39 -0.54
CA VAL A 125 -19.19 -3.11 -1.78
C VAL A 125 -19.80 -2.42 -3.01
N LEU A 126 -21.04 -1.92 -2.92
CA LEU A 126 -21.66 -1.14 -4.01
C LEU A 126 -20.90 0.17 -4.26
N LEU A 127 -20.52 0.90 -3.21
CA LEU A 127 -19.70 2.11 -3.33
C LEU A 127 -18.36 1.83 -4.00
N LEU A 128 -17.71 0.70 -3.71
CA LEU A 128 -16.50 0.29 -4.43
C LEU A 128 -16.76 0.05 -5.93
N LYS A 129 -17.90 -0.55 -6.29
CA LYS A 129 -18.28 -0.74 -7.70
C LYS A 129 -18.50 0.61 -8.40
N GLU A 130 -19.00 1.61 -7.68
CA GLU A 130 -19.15 2.99 -8.14
C GLU A 130 -17.84 3.79 -8.12
N LYS A 131 -16.70 3.17 -7.79
CA LYS A 131 -15.38 3.81 -7.60
C LYS A 131 -15.34 4.86 -6.47
N ARG A 132 -16.32 4.86 -5.56
CA ARG A 132 -16.40 5.76 -4.39
C ARG A 132 -15.62 5.19 -3.21
N VAL A 133 -14.30 5.06 -3.41
CA VAL A 133 -13.40 4.33 -2.50
C VAL A 133 -13.37 4.92 -1.09
N LYS A 134 -13.32 6.26 -0.96
CA LYS A 134 -13.28 6.92 0.35
C LYS A 134 -14.53 6.65 1.19
N GLU A 135 -15.70 6.64 0.55
CA GLU A 135 -16.97 6.39 1.22
C GLU A 135 -17.13 4.92 1.59
N ALA A 136 -16.67 4.00 0.73
CA ALA A 136 -16.61 2.59 1.07
C ALA A 136 -15.70 2.34 2.28
N LEU A 137 -14.52 2.97 2.32
CA LEU A 137 -13.60 2.86 3.45
C LEU A 137 -14.25 3.37 4.75
N ALA A 138 -14.95 4.50 4.71
CA ALA A 138 -15.65 5.03 5.87
C ALA A 138 -16.70 4.05 6.41
N ILE A 139 -17.47 3.40 5.54
CA ILE A 139 -18.44 2.37 5.96
C ILE A 139 -17.72 1.13 6.51
N TYR A 140 -16.63 0.69 5.90
CA TYR A 140 -15.88 -0.44 6.46
C TYR A 140 -15.33 -0.13 7.86
N MET A 141 -14.85 1.10 8.10
CA MET A 141 -14.42 1.52 9.43
C MET A 141 -15.60 1.55 10.42
N GLU A 142 -16.77 2.05 10.01
CA GLU A 142 -17.98 2.01 10.84
C GLU A 142 -18.38 0.57 11.22
N ILE A 143 -18.23 -0.37 10.28
CA ILE A 143 -18.45 -1.79 10.57
C ILE A 143 -17.44 -2.28 11.61
N LEU A 144 -16.16 -1.93 11.47
CA LEU A 144 -15.12 -2.36 12.41
C LEU A 144 -15.23 -1.70 13.79
N ASP A 145 -15.79 -0.50 13.90
CA ASP A 145 -16.08 0.14 15.19
C ASP A 145 -17.13 -0.67 15.99
N LYS A 146 -18.08 -1.30 15.28
CA LYS A 146 -19.17 -2.10 15.88
C LYS A 146 -18.82 -3.58 16.00
N ASP A 147 -18.10 -4.12 15.02
CA ASP A 147 -17.60 -5.49 14.96
C ASP A 147 -16.12 -5.47 14.52
N PRO A 148 -15.19 -5.31 15.47
CA PRO A 148 -13.75 -5.32 15.17
C PRO A 148 -13.26 -6.63 14.53
N GLY A 149 -14.08 -7.70 14.64
CA GLY A 149 -13.81 -9.02 14.11
C GLY A 149 -14.35 -9.25 12.69
N HIS A 150 -14.95 -8.25 12.04
CA HIS A 150 -15.58 -8.44 10.74
C HIS A 150 -14.55 -8.73 9.63
N ILE A 151 -14.33 -10.03 9.38
CA ILE A 151 -13.26 -10.55 8.51
C ILE A 151 -13.33 -9.96 7.09
N ALA A 152 -14.52 -9.78 6.54
CA ALA A 152 -14.69 -9.27 5.18
C ALA A 152 -14.28 -7.78 5.08
N SER A 153 -14.64 -6.95 6.07
CA SER A 153 -14.20 -5.55 6.13
C SER A 153 -12.69 -5.44 6.33
N LEU A 154 -12.12 -6.24 7.24
CA LEU A 154 -10.66 -6.30 7.46
C LEU A 154 -9.92 -6.67 6.16
N ASN A 155 -10.42 -7.67 5.44
CA ASN A 155 -9.87 -8.09 4.16
C ASN A 155 -9.94 -6.97 3.10
N ASP A 156 -11.10 -6.33 2.96
CA ASP A 156 -11.33 -5.34 1.91
C ASP A 156 -10.60 -4.03 2.18
N ILE A 157 -10.51 -3.59 3.44
CA ILE A 157 -9.63 -2.47 3.84
C ILE A 157 -8.16 -2.81 3.51
N GLY A 158 -7.71 -4.01 3.87
CA GLY A 158 -6.37 -4.47 3.56
C GLY A 158 -6.06 -4.46 2.06
N ALA A 159 -7.00 -4.95 1.24
CA ALA A 159 -6.87 -4.92 -0.22
C ALA A 159 -6.84 -3.49 -0.77
N LEU A 160 -7.65 -2.58 -0.23
CA LEU A 160 -7.62 -1.16 -0.61
C LEU A 160 -6.28 -0.52 -0.30
N TYR A 161 -5.71 -0.76 0.88
CA TYR A 161 -4.38 -0.22 1.22
C TYR A 161 -3.27 -0.82 0.36
N LEU A 162 -3.37 -2.10 0.02
CA LEU A 162 -2.43 -2.75 -0.91
C LEU A 162 -2.45 -2.05 -2.27
N HIS A 163 -3.64 -1.72 -2.79
CA HIS A 163 -3.79 -0.96 -4.03
C HIS A 163 -3.30 0.49 -3.93
N GLU A 164 -3.39 1.13 -2.76
CA GLU A 164 -2.85 2.47 -2.53
C GLU A 164 -1.33 2.51 -2.35
N GLY A 165 -0.67 1.34 -2.30
CA GLY A 165 0.77 1.24 -2.02
C GLY A 165 1.12 1.34 -0.53
N LYS A 166 0.12 1.33 0.36
CA LYS A 166 0.30 1.39 1.82
C LYS A 166 0.42 -0.03 2.38
N TYR A 167 1.53 -0.69 2.07
CA TYR A 167 1.70 -2.11 2.35
C TYR A 167 1.70 -2.45 3.85
N TYR A 168 2.30 -1.58 4.68
CA TYR A 168 2.30 -1.78 6.13
C TYR A 168 0.89 -1.76 6.73
N ASP A 169 0.05 -0.79 6.33
CA ASP A 169 -1.35 -0.74 6.74
C ASP A 169 -2.12 -1.97 6.26
N ALA A 170 -1.91 -2.36 5.00
CA ALA A 170 -2.51 -3.58 4.45
C ALA A 170 -2.18 -4.82 5.30
N ILE A 171 -0.90 -5.00 5.65
CA ILE A 171 -0.43 -6.11 6.50
C ILE A 171 -1.18 -6.09 7.84
N ASN A 172 -1.28 -4.94 8.51
CA ASN A 172 -1.94 -4.84 9.81
C ASN A 172 -3.40 -5.31 9.80
N TYR A 173 -4.18 -4.90 8.79
CA TYR A 173 -5.59 -5.32 8.67
C TYR A 173 -5.73 -6.79 8.25
N LEU A 174 -4.89 -7.25 7.33
CA LEU A 174 -4.95 -8.62 6.83
C LEU A 174 -4.47 -9.64 7.86
N GLU A 175 -3.47 -9.30 8.68
CA GLU A 175 -3.05 -10.13 9.80
C GLU A 175 -4.17 -10.31 10.82
N LYS A 176 -4.92 -9.25 11.15
CA LYS A 176 -6.11 -9.35 12.00
C LYS A 176 -7.12 -10.33 11.38
N ALA A 177 -7.40 -10.23 10.08
CA ALA A 177 -8.31 -11.14 9.39
C ALA A 177 -7.83 -12.61 9.45
N VAL A 178 -6.53 -12.86 9.25
CA VAL A 178 -5.96 -14.21 9.32
C VAL A 178 -5.92 -14.76 10.75
N ARG A 179 -5.69 -13.91 11.76
CA ARG A 179 -5.77 -14.33 13.17
C ARG A 179 -7.18 -14.81 13.53
N ILE A 180 -8.22 -14.09 13.09
CA ILE A 180 -9.62 -14.45 13.35
C ILE A 180 -10.03 -15.71 12.57
N LYS A 181 -9.67 -15.78 11.28
CA LYS A 181 -10.00 -16.95 10.43
C LYS A 181 -8.77 -17.45 9.66
N PRO A 182 -7.94 -18.31 10.29
CA PRO A 182 -6.68 -18.78 9.70
C PRO A 182 -6.82 -19.59 8.41
N LYS A 183 -8.01 -20.15 8.16
CA LYS A 183 -8.32 -20.95 6.96
C LYS A 183 -9.00 -20.12 5.86
N PHE A 184 -9.08 -18.80 5.99
CA PHE A 184 -9.63 -17.96 4.93
C PHE A 184 -8.56 -17.64 3.88
N VAL A 185 -8.81 -18.07 2.65
CA VAL A 185 -7.84 -18.02 1.54
C VAL A 185 -7.51 -16.57 1.16
N THR A 186 -8.51 -15.71 1.03
CA THR A 186 -8.34 -14.36 0.47
C THR A 186 -7.38 -13.49 1.29
N PRO A 187 -7.49 -13.37 2.62
CA PRO A 187 -6.54 -12.57 3.40
C PRO A 187 -5.14 -13.19 3.43
N CYS A 188 -5.01 -14.52 3.40
CA CYS A 188 -3.70 -15.18 3.30
C CYS A 188 -3.01 -14.83 1.98
N TYR A 189 -3.75 -14.85 0.86
CA TYR A 189 -3.21 -14.45 -0.43
C TYR A 189 -2.85 -12.96 -0.47
N ASN A 190 -3.73 -12.10 0.04
CA ASN A 190 -3.46 -10.66 0.11
C ASN A 190 -2.26 -10.35 1.01
N LEU A 191 -2.04 -11.08 2.11
CA LEU A 191 -0.81 -10.96 2.90
C LEU A 191 0.42 -11.35 2.10
N ALA A 192 0.34 -12.43 1.32
CA ALA A 192 1.45 -12.83 0.45
C ALA A 192 1.86 -11.71 -0.50
N CYS A 193 0.88 -11.06 -1.15
CA CYS A 193 1.11 -9.89 -1.99
C CYS A 193 1.63 -8.69 -1.18
N ALA A 194 1.06 -8.41 -0.02
CA ALA A 194 1.44 -7.26 0.80
C ALA A 194 2.89 -7.35 1.29
N TYR A 195 3.31 -8.51 1.81
CA TYR A 195 4.70 -8.72 2.23
C TYR A 195 5.66 -8.74 1.04
N ALA A 196 5.27 -9.34 -0.08
CA ALA A 196 6.06 -9.29 -1.31
C ALA A 196 6.32 -7.83 -1.73
N LEU A 197 5.28 -6.99 -1.78
CA LEU A 197 5.40 -5.59 -2.13
C LEU A 197 6.10 -4.74 -1.05
N ASN A 198 6.03 -5.14 0.22
CA ASN A 198 6.76 -4.52 1.33
C ASN A 198 8.23 -4.95 1.41
N ASN A 199 8.76 -5.64 0.39
CA ASN A 199 10.15 -6.13 0.35
C ASN A 199 10.49 -7.15 1.45
N GLU A 200 9.50 -7.94 1.88
CA GLU A 200 9.64 -9.06 2.83
C GLU A 200 9.23 -10.39 2.16
N PRO A 201 9.96 -10.83 1.12
CA PRO A 201 9.53 -11.93 0.26
C PRO A 201 9.47 -13.29 0.99
N GLU A 202 10.24 -13.51 2.05
CA GLU A 202 10.22 -14.75 2.84
C GLU A 202 8.87 -14.93 3.55
N LYS A 203 8.36 -13.85 4.16
CA LYS A 203 7.01 -13.84 4.77
C LYS A 203 5.93 -13.97 3.69
N GLY A 204 6.10 -13.26 2.57
CA GLY A 204 5.21 -13.38 1.41
C GLY A 204 5.09 -14.83 0.93
N MET A 205 6.21 -15.54 0.81
CA MET A 205 6.28 -16.95 0.43
C MET A 205 5.55 -17.86 1.43
N ALA A 206 5.72 -17.64 2.73
CA ALA A 206 5.05 -18.43 3.76
C ALA A 206 3.52 -18.31 3.66
N TYR A 207 3.00 -17.09 3.48
CA TYR A 207 1.56 -16.86 3.31
C TYR A 207 1.04 -17.37 1.96
N LEU A 208 1.85 -17.32 0.91
CA LEU A 208 1.48 -17.90 -0.39
C LEU A 208 1.35 -19.43 -0.31
N LYS A 209 2.33 -20.12 0.31
CA LYS A 209 2.29 -21.56 0.59
C LYS A 209 1.02 -21.91 1.37
N LYS A 210 0.70 -21.13 2.40
CA LYS A 210 -0.54 -21.29 3.18
C LYS A 210 -1.78 -21.13 2.32
N ALA A 211 -1.89 -20.06 1.52
CA ALA A 211 -3.03 -19.82 0.65
C ALA A 211 -3.25 -20.97 -0.36
N ILE A 212 -2.17 -21.48 -0.97
CA ILE A 212 -2.20 -22.61 -1.91
C ILE A 212 -2.60 -23.93 -1.22
N SER A 213 -2.14 -24.15 0.02
CA SER A 213 -2.54 -25.33 0.79
C SER A 213 -4.03 -25.34 1.12
N LEU A 214 -4.63 -24.16 1.28
CA LEU A 214 -6.07 -24.00 1.55
C LEU A 214 -6.91 -24.08 0.26
N ASN A 215 -6.40 -23.52 -0.84
CA ASN A 215 -7.02 -23.64 -2.16
C ASN A 215 -5.95 -23.71 -3.26
N LYS A 216 -5.86 -24.85 -3.93
CA LYS A 216 -4.88 -25.10 -4.99
C LYS A 216 -5.06 -24.20 -6.21
N GLU A 217 -6.26 -23.65 -6.46
CA GLU A 217 -6.51 -22.71 -7.55
C GLU A 217 -5.71 -21.42 -7.43
N VAL A 218 -5.26 -21.07 -6.22
CA VAL A 218 -4.39 -19.92 -5.96
C VAL A 218 -3.11 -19.99 -6.80
N LYS A 219 -2.60 -21.19 -7.13
CA LYS A 219 -1.43 -21.36 -8.02
C LYS A 219 -1.61 -20.64 -9.35
N ALA A 220 -2.81 -20.76 -9.95
CA ALA A 220 -3.11 -20.16 -11.24
C ALA A 220 -3.10 -18.62 -11.16
N TRP A 221 -3.56 -18.05 -10.05
CA TRP A 221 -3.56 -16.60 -9.82
C TRP A 221 -2.13 -16.10 -9.59
N ALA A 222 -1.39 -16.77 -8.72
CA ALA A 222 -0.05 -16.39 -8.29
C ALA A 222 0.96 -16.37 -9.44
N LYS A 223 0.87 -17.32 -10.37
CA LYS A 223 1.77 -17.43 -11.53
C LYS A 223 1.90 -16.13 -12.33
N ASN A 224 0.79 -15.39 -12.45
CA ASN A 224 0.70 -14.19 -13.29
C ASN A 224 0.46 -12.90 -12.49
N ASP A 225 0.34 -12.96 -11.16
CA ASP A 225 0.11 -11.76 -10.34
C ASP A 225 1.35 -10.84 -10.25
N PRO A 226 1.30 -9.59 -10.76
CA PRO A 226 2.44 -8.67 -10.71
C PRO A 226 2.94 -8.39 -9.28
N ASP A 227 2.07 -8.49 -8.28
CA ASP A 227 2.41 -8.19 -6.89
C ASP A 227 3.42 -9.21 -6.33
N LEU A 228 3.47 -10.41 -6.91
CA LEU A 228 4.36 -11.51 -6.51
C LEU A 228 5.61 -11.60 -7.39
N LYS A 229 5.90 -10.58 -8.22
CA LYS A 229 7.02 -10.61 -9.18
C LYS A 229 8.37 -10.92 -8.50
N ASN A 230 8.63 -10.36 -7.33
CA ASN A 230 9.87 -10.59 -6.59
C ASN A 230 9.96 -12.00 -5.99
N LEU A 231 8.85 -12.72 -5.83
CA LEU A 231 8.86 -14.12 -5.41
C LEU A 231 9.22 -15.07 -6.56
N ARG A 232 8.91 -14.72 -7.82
CA ARG A 232 9.10 -15.60 -8.98
C ARG A 232 10.55 -15.97 -9.28
N GLY A 233 11.50 -15.17 -8.81
CA GLY A 233 12.93 -15.47 -8.93
C GLY A 233 13.41 -16.53 -7.93
N GLN A 234 12.59 -16.92 -6.96
CA GLN A 234 12.95 -17.89 -5.94
C GLN A 234 12.60 -19.31 -6.39
N ASN A 235 13.52 -20.25 -6.16
CA ASN A 235 13.30 -21.67 -6.48
C ASN A 235 12.05 -22.22 -5.79
N ASP A 236 11.82 -21.82 -4.54
CA ASP A 236 10.62 -22.16 -3.75
C ASP A 236 9.32 -21.77 -4.45
N PHE A 237 9.28 -20.64 -5.16
CA PHE A 237 8.10 -20.22 -5.90
C PHE A 237 7.85 -21.13 -7.10
N LEU A 238 8.90 -21.50 -7.83
CA LEU A 238 8.79 -22.34 -9.02
C LEU A 238 8.23 -23.71 -8.67
N VAL A 239 8.81 -24.35 -7.65
CA VAL A 239 8.34 -25.65 -7.12
C VAL A 239 6.91 -25.56 -6.60
N LEU A 240 6.53 -24.41 -6.01
CA LEU A 240 5.20 -24.22 -5.46
C LEU A 240 4.12 -24.08 -6.54
N ILE A 241 4.47 -23.56 -7.72
CA ILE A 241 3.53 -23.25 -8.81
C ILE A 241 3.48 -24.33 -9.89
N GLU A 242 4.50 -25.20 -10.00
CA GLU A 242 4.40 -26.48 -10.73
C GLU A 242 3.25 -27.36 -10.20
#